data_AF-A0A8C0NTC0-F1
#
_entry.id   AF-A0A8C0NTC0-F1
#
_cell.length_a   1.000
_cell.length_b   1.000
_cell.length_c   1.000
_cell.angle_alpha   90.00
_cell.angle_beta   90.00
_cell.angle_gamma   90.00
#
_symmetry.space_group_name_H-M   'P 1'
#
loop_
_entity.id
_entity.type
_entity.pdbx_description
1 polymer ?
#
loop_
_entity_poly.entity_id
_entity_poly.type
_entity_poly.pdbx_seq_one_letter_code
_entity_poly.pdbx_strand_id
1 'polypeptide(L)'
;MGVDIRHKDRKVRRKEPKSQDIYLRLLVKLYRFLARRANSTFNQVVLKRLFMSRTNRPPLSLSRMIRKMKLPGWENKTAVVVGTITDDVRVQEVPKLKPHQTLREIQGPEVRACQRPQGQPRLQKLTPDPALLLKRF
;
A
#
# COMPACT_ATOMS: atom_id res chain seq x y z
N MET A 1 12.59 -40.37 -40.15
CA MET A 1 13.81 -39.78 -39.54
C MET A 1 13.40 -39.10 -38.24
N GLY A 2 13.76 -39.65 -37.08
CA GLY A 2 13.47 -39.01 -35.79
C GLY A 2 14.47 -37.89 -35.53
N VAL A 3 14.01 -36.71 -35.14
CA VAL A 3 14.88 -35.60 -34.72
C VAL A 3 15.15 -35.78 -33.24
N ASP A 4 16.42 -35.92 -32.85
CA ASP A 4 16.83 -35.95 -31.45
C ASP A 4 16.82 -34.53 -30.88
N ILE A 5 15.71 -34.18 -30.24
CA ILE A 5 15.50 -32.88 -29.61
C ILE A 5 15.38 -33.07 -28.09
N ARG A 6 15.97 -32.16 -27.31
CA ARG A 6 15.74 -32.13 -25.86
C ARG A 6 14.34 -31.58 -25.57
N HIS A 7 13.38 -32.45 -25.26
CA HIS A 7 11.96 -32.12 -25.08
C HIS A 7 11.58 -31.35 -23.78
N LYS A 8 12.55 -30.79 -23.03
CA LYS A 8 12.32 -30.19 -21.70
C LYS A 8 12.35 -28.65 -21.72
N ASP A 9 11.54 -28.01 -22.55
CA ASP A 9 11.50 -26.53 -22.66
C ASP A 9 10.42 -25.85 -21.79
N ARG A 10 9.65 -26.62 -21.02
CA ARG A 10 8.53 -26.08 -20.23
C ARG A 10 9.02 -25.25 -19.04
N LYS A 11 9.05 -23.92 -19.21
CA LYS A 11 9.31 -22.98 -18.11
C LYS A 11 8.11 -22.85 -17.17
N VAL A 12 8.30 -23.18 -15.89
CA VAL A 12 7.28 -23.06 -14.85
C VAL A 12 7.16 -21.60 -14.41
N ARG A 13 6.15 -20.90 -14.92
CA ARG A 13 5.81 -19.53 -14.52
C ARG A 13 4.31 -19.34 -14.50
N ARG A 14 3.82 -18.54 -13.55
CA ARG A 14 2.41 -18.19 -13.48
C ARG A 14 2.09 -17.12 -14.51
N LYS A 15 1.07 -17.37 -15.32
CA LYS A 15 0.55 -16.43 -16.33
C LYS A 15 -0.69 -15.67 -15.84
N GLU A 16 -1.31 -16.15 -14.75
CA GLU A 16 -2.53 -15.62 -14.17
C GLU A 16 -2.57 -15.88 -12.65
N PRO A 17 -3.37 -15.11 -11.88
CA PRO A 17 -3.54 -15.41 -10.48
C PRO A 17 -4.38 -16.68 -10.31
N LYS A 18 -3.99 -17.55 -9.36
CA LYS A 18 -4.78 -18.73 -8.99
C LYS A 18 -6.11 -18.36 -8.30
N SER A 19 -6.18 -17.16 -7.72
CA SER A 19 -7.37 -16.68 -7.02
C SER A 19 -8.53 -16.40 -7.98
N GLN A 20 -9.75 -16.72 -7.55
CA GLN A 20 -11.00 -16.41 -8.26
C GLN A 20 -11.57 -15.03 -7.88
N ASP A 21 -10.89 -14.28 -7.01
CA ASP A 21 -11.28 -12.92 -6.60
C ASP A 21 -11.40 -11.97 -7.80
N ILE A 22 -12.57 -11.35 -7.93
CA ILE A 22 -12.95 -10.45 -9.03
C ILE A 22 -12.08 -9.19 -9.02
N TYR A 23 -11.81 -8.60 -7.84
CA TYR A 23 -11.03 -7.36 -7.74
C TYR A 23 -9.58 -7.55 -8.18
N LEU A 24 -8.98 -8.68 -7.79
CA LEU A 24 -7.64 -9.03 -8.22
C LEU A 24 -7.56 -9.21 -9.75
N ARG A 25 -8.59 -9.79 -10.37
CA ARG A 25 -8.67 -9.99 -11.82
C ARG A 25 -8.82 -8.67 -12.58
N LEU A 26 -9.61 -7.73 -12.07
CA LEU A 26 -9.75 -6.40 -12.65
C LEU A 26 -8.40 -5.64 -12.64
N LEU A 27 -7.69 -5.67 -11.52
CA LEU A 27 -6.35 -5.08 -11.42
C LEU A 27 -5.36 -5.74 -12.36
N VAL A 28 -5.36 -7.07 -12.46
CA VAL A 28 -4.54 -7.80 -13.43
C VAL A 28 -4.85 -7.37 -14.85
N LYS A 29 -6.12 -7.18 -15.21
CA LYS A 29 -6.53 -6.75 -16.57
C LYS A 29 -5.97 -5.36 -16.89
N LEU A 30 -6.06 -4.43 -15.94
CA LEU A 30 -5.48 -3.09 -16.06
C LEU A 30 -3.95 -3.13 -16.21
N TYR A 31 -3.25 -3.81 -15.30
CA TYR A 31 -1.78 -3.87 -15.36
C TYR A 31 -1.26 -4.68 -16.56
N ARG A 32 -2.04 -5.64 -17.07
CA ARG A 32 -1.72 -6.36 -18.32
C ARG A 32 -1.87 -5.47 -19.55
N PHE A 33 -2.81 -4.54 -19.56
CA PHE A 33 -2.90 -3.51 -20.59
C PHE A 33 -1.72 -2.53 -20.50
N LEU A 34 -1.46 -1.98 -19.31
CA LEU A 34 -0.37 -1.03 -19.09
C LEU A 34 1.01 -1.63 -19.36
N ALA A 35 1.27 -2.87 -18.94
CA ALA A 35 2.56 -3.52 -19.16
C ALA A 35 2.85 -3.79 -20.65
N ARG A 36 1.81 -3.91 -21.49
CA ARG A 36 1.95 -4.09 -22.94
C ARG A 36 2.11 -2.78 -23.70
N ARG A 37 1.51 -1.68 -23.21
CA ARG A 37 1.45 -0.40 -23.94
C ARG A 37 2.45 0.66 -23.46
N ALA A 38 2.77 0.68 -22.16
CA ALA A 38 3.52 1.78 -21.56
C ALA A 38 5.04 1.55 -21.45
N ASN A 39 5.56 0.42 -21.94
CA ASN A 39 7.00 0.05 -21.94
C ASN A 39 7.77 0.27 -20.61
N SER A 40 7.07 0.40 -19.48
CA SER A 40 7.68 0.60 -18.16
C SER A 40 7.94 -0.74 -17.48
N THR A 41 9.17 -0.96 -17.03
CA THR A 41 9.57 -2.15 -16.26
C THR A 41 8.82 -2.26 -14.94
N PHE A 42 8.43 -1.13 -14.33
CA PHE A 42 7.63 -1.10 -13.11
C PHE A 42 6.30 -1.85 -13.27
N ASN A 43 5.57 -1.58 -14.36
CA ASN A 43 4.28 -2.22 -14.62
C ASN A 43 4.42 -3.73 -14.82
N GLN A 44 5.51 -4.17 -15.47
CA GLN A 44 5.82 -5.59 -15.64
C GLN A 44 6.10 -6.27 -14.29
N VAL A 45 6.83 -5.60 -13.39
CA VAL A 45 7.11 -6.09 -12.04
C VAL A 45 5.84 -6.17 -11.19
N VAL A 46 4.97 -5.15 -11.23
CA VAL A 46 3.69 -5.15 -10.51
C VAL A 46 2.81 -6.30 -10.99
N LEU A 47 2.66 -6.49 -12.31
CA LEU A 47 1.90 -7.60 -12.88
C LEU A 47 2.45 -8.97 -12.42
N LYS A 48 3.78 -9.14 -12.42
CA LYS A 48 4.42 -10.37 -11.94
C LYS A 48 4.12 -10.60 -10.45
N ARG A 49 4.11 -9.55 -9.62
CA ARG A 49 3.79 -9.63 -8.19
C ARG A 49 2.32 -9.96 -7.93
N LEU A 50 1.39 -9.49 -8.76
CA LEU A 50 -0.03 -9.85 -8.64
C LEU A 50 -0.28 -11.36 -8.86
N PHE A 51 0.52 -12.03 -9.69
CA PHE A 51 0.44 -13.49 -9.90
C PHE A 51 1.06 -14.33 -8.78
N MET A 52 1.82 -13.72 -7.87
CA MET A 52 2.51 -14.45 -6.79
C MET A 52 1.52 -14.98 -5.75
N SER A 53 1.85 -16.13 -5.16
CA SER A 53 1.13 -16.69 -4.01
C SER A 53 1.29 -15.78 -2.80
N ARG A 54 0.44 -15.99 -1.79
CA ARG A 54 0.55 -15.30 -0.51
C ARG A 54 1.90 -15.56 0.16
N THR A 55 2.41 -16.80 0.13
CA THR A 55 3.73 -17.17 0.68
C THR A 55 4.87 -16.37 0.04
N ASN A 56 4.78 -16.09 -1.26
CA ASN A 56 5.79 -15.33 -1.99
C ASN A 56 5.60 -13.81 -1.88
N ARG A 57 4.58 -13.36 -1.12
CA ARG A 57 4.29 -11.96 -0.80
C ARG A 57 4.30 -11.80 0.71
N PRO A 58 5.48 -11.86 1.36
CA PRO A 58 5.56 -11.70 2.80
C PRO A 58 5.03 -10.32 3.23
N PRO A 59 4.41 -10.22 4.41
CA PRO A 59 3.96 -8.94 4.94
C PRO A 59 5.15 -8.00 5.18
N LEU A 60 4.95 -6.71 4.93
CA LEU A 60 5.93 -5.67 5.23
C LEU A 60 5.49 -4.85 6.44
N SER A 61 6.37 -4.72 7.44
CA SER A 61 6.11 -3.88 8.60
C SER A 61 6.25 -2.38 8.28
N LEU A 62 5.48 -1.55 8.99
CA LEU A 62 5.60 -0.10 8.92
C LEU A 62 7.01 0.39 9.28
N SER A 63 7.61 -0.20 10.31
CA SER A 63 9.00 0.09 10.71
C SER A 63 9.99 -0.11 9.56
N ARG A 64 9.84 -1.16 8.75
CA ARG A 64 10.71 -1.44 7.61
C ARG A 64 10.49 -0.45 6.47
N MET A 65 9.25 -0.03 6.24
CA MET A 65 8.92 0.98 5.23
C MET A 65 9.49 2.36 5.59
N ILE A 66 9.34 2.80 6.85
CA ILE A 66 9.87 4.08 7.33
C ILE A 66 11.39 4.13 7.17
N ARG A 67 12.10 3.06 7.54
CA ARG A 67 13.56 2.97 7.37
C ARG A 67 13.99 3.09 5.91
N LYS A 68 13.20 2.59 4.96
CA LYS A 68 13.49 2.72 3.52
C LYS A 68 13.20 4.11 2.98
N MET A 69 12.20 4.79 3.52
CA MET A 69 11.83 6.14 3.11
C MET A 69 12.77 7.23 3.67
N LYS A 70 13.41 6.97 4.82
CA LYS A 70 14.43 7.87 5.39
C LYS A 70 15.78 7.80 4.68
N LEU A 71 15.96 6.93 3.68
CA LEU A 71 17.20 6.85 2.92
C LEU A 71 17.37 8.08 2.02
N PRO A 72 18.61 8.56 1.80
CA PRO A 72 18.85 9.72 0.96
C PRO A 72 18.34 9.49 -0.48
N GLY A 73 17.66 10.48 -1.04
CA GLY A 73 17.10 10.44 -2.40
C GLY A 73 15.69 9.84 -2.54
N TRP A 74 14.98 9.64 -1.42
CA TRP A 74 13.63 9.05 -1.37
C TRP A 74 12.53 9.98 -0.81
N GLU A 75 12.87 11.22 -0.50
CA GLU A 75 12.01 12.20 0.20
C GLU A 75 10.68 12.51 -0.52
N ASN A 76 10.66 12.48 -1.86
CA ASN A 76 9.48 12.80 -2.67
C ASN A 76 8.90 11.58 -3.41
N LYS A 77 9.32 10.37 -3.06
CA LYS A 77 8.90 9.14 -3.74
C LYS A 77 7.77 8.45 -3.01
N THR A 78 6.91 7.77 -3.77
CA THR A 78 5.78 7.01 -3.22
C THR A 78 6.17 5.57 -2.96
N ALA A 79 5.90 5.05 -1.76
CA ALA A 79 6.04 3.62 -1.46
C ALA A 79 4.89 2.85 -2.11
N VAL A 80 5.22 1.87 -2.95
CA VAL A 80 4.23 0.95 -3.52
C VAL A 80 4.52 -0.46 -3.03
N VAL A 81 3.53 -1.09 -2.38
CA VAL A 81 3.63 -2.43 -1.82
C VAL A 81 2.49 -3.30 -2.35
N VAL A 82 2.84 -4.32 -3.14
CA VAL A 82 1.88 -5.33 -3.58
C VAL A 82 1.85 -6.47 -2.56
N GLY A 83 1.13 -6.28 -1.47
CA GLY A 83 1.07 -7.24 -0.37
C GLY A 83 0.35 -6.68 0.84
N THR A 84 0.47 -7.38 1.97
CA THR A 84 -0.08 -6.93 3.25
C THR A 84 0.95 -6.05 3.96
N ILE A 85 0.48 -4.95 4.54
CA ILE A 85 1.27 -4.12 5.45
C ILE A 85 0.84 -4.46 6.88
N THR A 86 1.82 -4.70 7.76
CA THR A 86 1.57 -4.97 9.18
C THR A 86 1.96 -3.77 10.03
N ASP A 87 1.12 -3.47 11.01
CA ASP A 87 1.46 -2.49 12.04
C ASP A 87 2.61 -3.01 12.94
N ASP A 88 3.36 -2.08 13.51
CA ASP A 88 4.46 -2.36 14.43
C ASP A 88 4.35 -1.39 15.60
N VAL A 89 3.73 -1.85 16.69
CA VAL A 89 3.39 -1.09 17.92
C VAL A 89 4.60 -0.37 18.53
N ARG A 90 5.83 -0.79 18.20
CA ARG A 90 7.06 -0.16 18.68
C ARG A 90 7.33 1.20 18.03
N VAL A 91 6.67 1.52 16.91
CA VAL A 91 6.85 2.79 16.19
C VAL A 91 5.87 3.82 16.73
N GLN A 92 6.37 4.77 17.52
CA GLN A 92 5.53 5.80 18.15
C GLN A 92 5.11 6.91 17.17
N GLU A 93 6.00 7.30 16.25
CA GLU A 93 5.73 8.35 15.27
C GLU A 93 5.84 7.83 13.84
N VAL A 94 4.70 7.86 13.13
CA VAL A 94 4.64 7.53 11.71
C VAL A 94 4.79 8.82 10.92
N PRO A 95 5.87 9.00 10.13
CA PRO A 95 6.00 10.16 9.25
C PRO A 95 4.84 10.18 8.24
N LYS A 96 4.44 11.37 7.77
CA LYS A 96 3.40 11.53 6.74
C LYS A 96 3.86 10.88 5.42
N LEU A 97 3.61 9.58 5.29
CA LEU A 97 3.80 8.83 4.07
C LEU A 97 2.53 8.94 3.23
N LYS A 98 2.65 8.85 1.90
CA LYS A 98 1.51 8.67 0.99
C LYS A 98 1.38 7.18 0.63
N PRO A 99 0.76 6.31 1.46
CA PRO A 99 0.62 4.90 1.13
C PRO A 99 -0.55 4.72 0.15
N HIS A 100 -0.31 4.75 -1.16
CA HIS A 100 -1.44 4.85 -2.10
C HIS A 100 -2.01 3.51 -2.61
N GLN A 101 -1.33 2.35 -2.47
CA GLN A 101 -1.90 1.09 -2.97
C GLN A 101 -1.45 -0.12 -2.13
N THR A 102 -2.38 -0.67 -1.36
CA THR A 102 -2.29 -2.00 -0.74
C THR A 102 -3.52 -2.81 -1.13
N LEU A 103 -3.36 -4.13 -1.26
CA LEU A 103 -4.45 -5.03 -1.69
C LEU A 103 -5.17 -5.73 -0.54
N ARG A 104 -4.67 -5.59 0.69
CA ARG A 104 -5.27 -6.13 1.90
C ARG A 104 -5.03 -5.17 3.06
N GLU A 105 -6.10 -4.88 3.79
CA GLU A 105 -6.10 -4.04 4.98
C GLU A 105 -5.25 -4.63 6.13
N ILE A 106 -4.85 -3.75 7.03
CA ILE A 106 -4.15 -4.02 8.29
C ILE A 106 -5.14 -4.73 9.21
N GLN A 107 -4.84 -5.96 9.66
CA GLN A 107 -5.74 -6.74 10.53
C GLN A 107 -5.66 -6.36 12.02
N GLY A 108 -5.29 -5.11 12.34
CA GLY A 108 -5.21 -4.59 13.71
C GLY A 108 -6.15 -3.40 13.92
N PRO A 109 -6.53 -3.06 15.17
CA PRO A 109 -7.40 -1.92 15.49
C PRO A 109 -6.82 -0.51 15.16
N GLU A 110 -5.74 -0.43 14.38
CA GLU A 110 -4.79 0.68 14.26
C GLU A 110 -4.92 1.48 12.95
N VAL A 111 -6.13 1.93 12.67
CA VAL A 111 -6.38 3.15 11.86
C VAL A 111 -5.95 4.43 12.63
N ARG A 112 -5.40 4.30 13.86
CA ARG A 112 -5.28 5.37 14.88
C ARG A 112 -4.63 6.69 14.44
N ALA A 113 -3.99 6.76 13.28
CA ALA A 113 -3.37 7.97 12.74
C ALA A 113 -3.82 8.37 11.32
N CYS A 114 -4.93 7.85 10.78
CA CYS A 114 -5.38 8.27 9.44
C CYS A 114 -5.82 9.74 9.35
N GLN A 115 -6.03 10.47 10.46
CA GLN A 115 -6.53 11.84 10.42
C GLN A 115 -6.04 12.67 11.61
N ARG A 116 -4.89 13.34 11.51
CA ARG A 116 -4.78 14.67 12.14
C ARG A 116 -4.11 15.63 11.15
N PRO A 117 -4.86 16.50 10.46
CA PRO A 117 -4.28 17.75 9.99
C PRO A 117 -3.67 18.45 11.21
N GLN A 118 -2.37 18.73 11.14
CA GLN A 118 -1.68 19.57 12.11
C GLN A 118 -2.33 20.97 12.00
N GLY A 119 -3.10 21.39 13.02
CA GLY A 119 -3.66 22.75 13.07
C GLY A 119 -5.14 22.93 13.41
N GLN A 120 -5.76 22.08 14.23
CA GLN A 120 -7.03 22.45 14.89
C GLN A 120 -6.87 22.39 16.41
N PRO A 121 -7.00 23.52 17.13
CA PRO A 121 -7.09 23.48 18.58
C PRO A 121 -8.36 22.71 18.98
N ARG A 122 -8.26 21.95 20.07
CA ARG A 122 -9.43 21.36 20.75
C ARG A 122 -10.48 22.46 20.89
N LEU A 123 -11.67 22.26 20.34
CA LEU A 123 -12.85 23.01 20.76
C LEU A 123 -13.10 22.61 22.22
N GLN A 124 -12.44 23.28 23.16
CA GLN A 124 -12.97 23.39 24.50
C GLN A 124 -14.29 24.14 24.33
N LYS A 125 -15.36 23.52 24.81
CA LYS A 125 -16.69 24.10 24.80
C LYS A 125 -16.58 25.52 25.32
N LEU A 126 -16.94 26.50 24.50
CA LEU A 126 -17.25 27.84 24.97
C LEU A 126 -18.45 27.69 25.89
N THR A 127 -18.20 27.48 27.18
CA THR A 127 -19.14 27.94 28.19
C THR A 127 -19.26 29.45 27.99
N PRO A 128 -20.44 30.01 27.73
CA PRO A 128 -20.59 31.45 27.76
C PRO A 128 -20.26 31.89 29.18
N ASP A 129 -19.23 32.73 29.34
CA ASP A 129 -18.92 33.36 30.61
C ASP A 129 -20.16 34.14 31.09
N PRO A 130 -20.71 33.84 32.28
CA PRO A 130 -21.89 34.53 32.80
C PRO A 130 -21.66 36.03 33.05
N ALA A 131 -20.41 36.51 32.96
CA ALA A 131 -20.05 37.92 33.11
C ALA A 131 -20.44 38.80 31.90
N LEU A 132 -20.77 38.23 30.73
CA LEU A 132 -21.14 38.99 29.53
C LEU A 132 -22.64 39.24 29.35
N LEU A 133 -23.48 38.76 30.28
CA LEU A 133 -24.94 38.91 30.19
C LEU A 133 -25.51 40.12 30.96
N LEU A 134 -24.66 40.95 31.59
CA LEU A 134 -25.07 42.12 32.40
C LEU A 134 -24.70 43.48 31.77
N LYS A 135 -24.36 43.53 30.47
CA LYS A 135 -24.08 44.79 29.75
C LYS A 135 -25.05 45.05 28.58
N ARG A 136 -26.23 44.44 28.62
CA ARG A 136 -27.35 44.74 27.72
C ARG A 136 -28.66 44.79 28.52
N PHE A 137 -28.72 45.73 29.45
CA PHE A 137 -29.90 46.48 29.88
C PHE A 137 -29.41 47.85 30.29
#